data_AF-A0A412A061-F1
#
_entry.id   AF-A0A412A061-F1
#
_cell.length_a   1.000
_cell.length_b   1.000
_cell.length_c   1.000
_cell.angle_alpha   90.00
_cell.angle_beta   90.00
_cell.angle_gamma   90.00
#
_symmetry.space_group_name_H-M   'P 1'
#
loop_
_entity.id
_entity.type
_entity.pdbx_description
1 polymer ?
#
loop_
_entity_poly.entity_id
_entity_poly.type
_entity_poly.pdbx_seq_one_letter_code
_entity_poly.pdbx_strand_id
1 'polypeptide(L)' 'MSNVSCVDFAPYLIGNFNLYAGDVIKERALPDIRDGLKPVQRRILYAMYCLGLYSNSQYKKCARTVGETLGKFHPHGR' A
#
# COMPACT_ATOMS: atom_id res chain seq x y z
N MET A 1 38.00 5.09 -2.38
CA MET A 1 37.59 5.86 -1.18
C MET A 1 36.11 5.60 -0.92
N SER A 2 35.76 5.32 0.33
CA SER A 2 34.41 4.96 0.78
C SER A 2 33.41 6.12 0.58
N ASN A 3 32.33 5.86 -0.18
CA ASN A 3 31.17 6.75 -0.33
C ASN A 3 30.33 6.76 0.96
N VAL A 4 30.90 7.20 2.08
CA VAL A 4 30.21 7.29 3.37
C VAL A 4 30.05 8.76 3.72
N SER A 5 28.82 9.24 3.72
CA SER A 5 28.45 10.58 4.19
C SER A 5 28.22 10.55 5.70
N CYS A 6 28.94 11.40 6.44
CA CYS A 6 28.60 11.65 7.84
C CYS A 6 27.29 12.43 7.92
N VAL A 7 26.32 11.91 8.69
CA VAL A 7 25.03 12.54 8.94
C VAL A 7 24.87 12.79 10.44
N ASP A 8 24.29 13.93 10.81
CA ASP A 8 23.98 14.25 12.20
C ASP A 8 22.77 13.43 12.67
N PHE A 9 22.87 12.83 13.86
CA PHE A 9 21.92 11.84 14.35
C PHE A 9 20.53 12.43 14.59
N ALA A 10 20.45 13.56 15.30
CA ALA A 10 19.18 14.18 15.67
C ALA A 10 18.31 14.58 14.46
N PRO A 11 18.82 15.36 13.47
CA PRO A 11 18.01 15.70 12.30
C PRO A 11 17.73 14.50 11.41
N TYR A 12 18.64 13.52 11.33
CA TYR A 12 18.43 12.30 10.58
C TYR A 12 17.27 11.48 11.15
N LEU A 13 17.24 11.27 12.47
CA LEU A 13 16.18 10.51 13.13
C LEU A 13 14.82 11.18 12.94
N ILE A 14 14.74 12.49 13.22
CA ILE A 14 13.49 13.25 13.12
C ILE A 14 12.97 13.24 11.67
N GLY A 15 13.85 13.45 10.69
CA GLY A 15 13.48 13.42 9.27
C GLY A 15 12.88 12.07 8.85
N ASN A 16 13.58 10.98 9.14
CA ASN A 16 13.11 9.63 8.78
C ASN A 16 11.84 9.22 9.53
N PHE A 17 11.74 9.56 10.81
CA PHE A 17 10.55 9.28 11.59
C PHE A 17 9.32 10.01 11.04
N ASN A 18 9.47 11.29 10.70
CA ASN A 18 8.37 12.09 10.13
C ASN A 18 7.90 11.57 8.76
N LEU A 19 8.84 11.12 7.91
CA LEU A 19 8.49 10.49 6.62
C LEU A 19 7.68 9.21 6.85
N TYR A 20 8.18 8.31 7.70
CA TYR A 20 7.47 7.07 8.01
C TYR A 20 6.10 7.32 8.63
N ALA A 21 6.02 8.23 9.60
CA ALA A 21 4.76 8.59 10.26
C ALA A 21 3.75 9.17 9.27
N GLY A 22 4.20 10.09 8.39
CA GLY A 22 3.37 10.68 7.35
C GLY A 22 2.81 9.62 6.39
N ASP A 23 3.66 8.70 5.93
CA ASP A 23 3.27 7.63 4.99
C ASP A 23 2.30 6.64 5.64
N VAL A 24 2.53 6.27 6.91
CA VAL A 24 1.64 5.37 7.64
C VAL A 24 0.25 6.00 7.82
N ILE A 25 0.19 7.27 8.21
CA ILE A 25 -1.09 7.96 8.46
C ILE A 25 -1.89 8.05 7.16
N LYS A 26 -1.26 8.49 6.07
CA LYS A 26 -1.95 8.78 4.80
C LYS A 26 -2.22 7.54 3.96
N GLU A 27 -1.24 6.64 3.84
CA GLU A 27 -1.26 5.58 2.83
C GLU A 27 -1.47 4.17 3.40
N ARG A 28 -1.67 4.02 4.72
CA ARG A 28 -1.80 2.70 5.34
C ARG A 28 -2.89 2.60 6.40
N ALA A 29 -2.80 3.41 7.46
CA ALA A 29 -3.51 3.16 8.70
C ALA A 29 -4.96 3.70 8.69
N LEU A 30 -5.15 4.92 8.19
CA LEU A 30 -6.44 5.60 8.24
C LEU A 30 -7.25 5.38 6.95
N PRO A 31 -8.59 5.25 7.06
CA PRO A 31 -9.48 5.26 5.91
C PRO A 31 -9.65 6.68 5.37
N ASP A 32 -9.95 6.79 4.07
CA ASP A 32 -10.41 8.05 3.47
C ASP A 32 -11.87 8.30 3.87
N ILE A 33 -12.22 9.54 4.20
CA ILE A 33 -13.57 9.90 4.65
C ILE A 33 -14.64 9.72 3.55
N ARG A 34 -14.25 9.81 2.27
CA ARG A 34 -15.19 9.80 1.14
C ARG A 34 -15.78 8.41 0.88
N ASP A 35 -14.97 7.37 1.06
CA ASP A 35 -15.35 5.99 0.78
C ASP A 35 -15.19 5.05 1.99
N GLY A 36 -14.58 5.51 3.09
CA GLY A 36 -14.35 4.71 4.29
C GLY A 36 -13.27 3.63 4.11
N LEU A 37 -12.52 3.62 3.00
CA LEU A 37 -11.59 2.55 2.69
C LEU A 37 -10.14 2.93 3.00
N LYS A 38 -9.42 2.00 3.61
CA LYS A 38 -7.95 2.03 3.66
C LYS A 38 -7.38 1.78 2.27
N PRO A 39 -6.19 2.30 1.94
CA PRO A 39 -5.61 2.18 0.59
C PRO A 39 -5.52 0.74 0.06
N VAL A 40 -5.18 -0.23 0.92
CA VAL A 40 -5.13 -1.65 0.52
C VAL A 40 -6.51 -2.21 0.14
N GLN A 41 -7.56 -1.83 0.87
CA GLN A 41 -8.92 -2.31 0.61
C GLN A 41 -9.43 -1.78 -0.74
N ARG A 42 -9.18 -0.49 -1.02
CA ARG A 42 -9.51 0.12 -2.31
C ARG A 42 -8.80 -0.57 -3.47
N ARG A 43 -7.50 -0.87 -3.32
CA ARG A 43 -6.69 -1.57 -4.33
C ARG A 43 -7.21 -2.98 -4.61
N ILE A 44 -7.62 -3.73 -3.59
CA ILE A 44 -8.21 -5.08 -3.74
C ILE A 44 -9.53 -5.00 -4.53
N LEU A 45 -10.44 -4.11 -4.13
CA LEU A 45 -11.73 -3.95 -4.82
C LEU A 45 -11.55 -3.52 -6.28
N TYR A 46 -10.59 -2.62 -6.54
CA TYR A 46 -10.28 -2.18 -7.90
C TYR A 46 -9.66 -3.31 -8.75
N ALA A 47 -8.78 -4.13 -8.17
CA ALA A 47 -8.24 -5.30 -8.86
C ALA A 47 -9.35 -6.33 -9.19
N MET A 48 -10.28 -6.55 -8.26
CA MET A 48 -11.45 -7.41 -8.50
C MET A 48 -12.33 -6.87 -9.63
N TYR A 49 -12.56 -5.56 -9.66
CA TYR A 49 -13.29 -4.89 -10.74
C TYR A 49 -12.61 -5.08 -12.11
N CYS A 50 -11.30 -4.85 -12.20
CA CYS A 50 -10.52 -5.07 -13.42
C CYS A 50 -10.52 -6.53 -13.89
N LEU A 51 -10.65 -7.49 -12.96
CA LEU A 51 -10.77 -8.91 -13.26
C LEU A 51 -12.20 -9.37 -13.58
N GLY A 52 -13.19 -8.47 -13.51
CA GLY A 52 -14.61 -8.79 -13.73
C GLY A 52 -15.23 -9.66 -12.62
N LEU A 53 -14.68 -9.60 -11.40
CA LEU A 53 -15.13 -10.40 -10.25
C LEU A 53 -16.28 -9.71 -9.52
N TYR A 54 -17.45 -9.72 -10.15
CA TYR A 54 -18.70 -9.22 -9.57
C TYR A 54 -19.41 -10.30 -8.75
N SER A 55 -20.42 -9.90 -7.97
CA SER A 55 -21.19 -10.81 -7.10
C SER A 55 -21.91 -11.94 -7.84
N ASN A 56 -22.22 -11.76 -9.13
CA ASN A 56 -22.84 -12.76 -10.00
C ASN A 56 -21.82 -13.63 -10.76
N SER A 57 -20.53 -13.38 -10.62
CA SER A 57 -19.47 -14.13 -11.31
C SER A 57 -19.06 -15.38 -10.54
N GLN A 58 -18.51 -16.39 -11.23
CA GLN A 58 -17.98 -17.59 -10.59
C GLN A 58 -16.73 -17.23 -9.75
N TYR A 59 -16.69 -17.75 -8.53
CA TYR A 59 -15.54 -17.60 -7.64
C TYR A 59 -14.21 -18.00 -8.30
N LYS A 60 -13.19 -17.17 -8.11
CA LYS A 60 -11.81 -17.45 -8.54
C LYS A 60 -10.92 -17.59 -7.31
N LYS A 61 -9.81 -18.32 -7.47
CA LYS A 61 -8.85 -18.57 -6.39
C LYS A 61 -8.28 -17.24 -5.87
N CYS A 62 -8.21 -17.08 -4.55
CA CYS A 62 -7.71 -15.86 -3.89
C CYS A 62 -6.32 -15.45 -4.38
N ALA A 63 -5.44 -16.41 -4.65
CA ALA A 63 -4.08 -16.17 -5.15
C ALA A 63 -4.06 -15.37 -6.46
N ARG A 64 -5.09 -15.49 -7.31
CA ARG A 64 -5.21 -14.71 -8.54
C ARG A 64 -5.48 -13.23 -8.25
N THR A 65 -6.46 -12.94 -7.40
CA THR A 65 -6.80 -11.56 -7.00
C THR A 65 -5.66 -10.90 -6.23
N VAL A 66 -5.01 -11.65 -5.32
CA VAL A 66 -3.83 -11.16 -4.60
C VAL A 66 -2.68 -10.88 -5.56
N GLY A 67 -2.41 -11.79 -6.52
CA GLY A 67 -1.38 -11.61 -7.53
C GLY A 67 -1.57 -10.34 -8.37
N GLU A 68 -2.81 -10.10 -8.82
CA GLU A 68 -3.15 -8.90 -9.59
C GLU A 68 -3.01 -7.62 -8.76
N THR A 69 -3.49 -7.64 -7.51
CA THR A 69 -3.42 -6.48 -6.60
C THR A 69 -1.97 -6.08 -6.35
N LEU A 70 -1.11 -7.06 -6.06
CA LEU A 70 0.30 -6.82 -5.75
C LEU A 70 1.09 -6.41 -6.99
N GLY A 71 0.84 -7.06 -8.13
CA GLY A 71 1.57 -6.81 -9.37
C GLY A 71 1.30 -5.43 -9.96
N LYS A 72 0.10 -4.87 -9.76
CA LYS A 72 -0.32 -3.62 -10.41
C LYS A 72 -0.56 -2.46 -9.47
N PHE A 73 -0.97 -2.70 -8.22
CA PHE A 73 -1.56 -1.64 -7.39
C PHE A 73 -0.95 -1.52 -5.99
N HIS A 74 -0.34 -2.57 -5.44
CA HIS A 74 0.10 -2.60 -4.04
C HIS A 74 1.54 -3.15 -3.90
N PRO A 75 2.57 -2.29 -3.79
CA PRO A 75 3.97 -2.69 -3.74
C PRO A 75 4.43 -3.12 -2.34
N HIS A 76 3.62 -3.93 -1.65
CA HIS A 76 3.97 -4.51 -0.35
C HIS A 76 3.83 -6.03 -0.40
N GLY A 77 4.34 -6.73 0.62
CA GLY A 77 4.49 -8.19 0.61
C GLY A 77 3.20 -8.99 0.42
N ARG A 78 3.36 -10.26 0.03
CA ARG A 78 2.32 -11.31 0.07
C ARG A 78 2.06 -11.80 1.48
#